data_AF-A0A1G0Y649-F1
#
_entry.id   AF-A0A1G0Y649-F1
#
_cell.length_a   1.000
_cell.length_b   1.000
_cell.length_c   1.000
_cell.angle_alpha   90.00
_cell.angle_beta   90.00
_cell.angle_gamma   90.00
#
_symmetry.space_group_name_H-M   'P 1'
#
loop_
_entity.id
_entity.type
_entity.pdbx_description
1 polymer ?
#
loop_
_entity_poly.entity_id
_entity_poly.type
_entity_poly.pdbx_seq_one_letter_code
_entity_poly.pdbx_strand_id
1 'polypeptide(L)'
;MEDNSQIFHDRAYNATLEIRKILMSLSTGILAVYFFSLTQEIKPPLNIAEKIILTINIILFSFSILFGLLAWFSDNKRFFYKAKELDNLNEKEKYTKAKDRWYRMRRLSDILFYFPFAAGIIFSAIFLILRII
;
A
#
# COMPACT_ATOMS: atom_id res chain seq x y z
N MET A 1 6.09 -32.44 11.48
CA MET A 1 6.86 -31.21 11.14
C MET A 1 6.43 -30.63 9.78
N GLU A 2 5.96 -31.45 8.83
CA GLU A 2 5.37 -31.03 7.54
C GLU A 2 4.22 -30.02 7.64
N ASP A 3 3.38 -30.11 8.66
CA ASP A 3 2.16 -29.30 8.80
C ASP A 3 2.42 -27.77 8.88
N ASN A 4 3.50 -27.36 9.56
CA ASN A 4 3.79 -25.94 9.75
C ASN A 4 4.27 -25.23 8.49
N SER A 5 4.98 -25.92 7.60
CA SER A 5 5.50 -25.30 6.37
C SER A 5 4.38 -25.02 5.37
N GLN A 6 3.47 -25.98 5.21
CA GLN A 6 2.31 -25.86 4.32
C GLN A 6 1.42 -24.68 4.73
N ILE A 7 1.20 -24.47 6.03
CA ILE A 7 0.48 -23.29 6.55
C ILE A 7 1.14 -21.97 6.09
N PHE A 8 2.47 -21.87 6.06
CA PHE A 8 3.14 -20.64 5.61
C PHE A 8 3.10 -20.45 4.09
N HIS A 9 3.15 -21.54 3.31
CA HIS A 9 2.94 -21.48 1.86
C HIS A 9 1.51 -21.03 1.52
N ASP A 10 0.51 -21.60 2.20
CA ASP A 10 -0.90 -21.22 2.01
C ASP A 10 -1.14 -19.75 2.39
N ARG A 11 -0.52 -19.28 3.50
CA ARG A 11 -0.57 -17.86 3.87
C ARG A 11 0.06 -16.96 2.83
N ALA A 12 1.22 -17.32 2.30
CA ALA A 12 1.89 -16.54 1.26
C ALA A 12 1.07 -16.50 -0.05
N TYR A 13 0.41 -17.61 -0.40
CA TYR A 13 -0.49 -17.70 -1.53
C TYR A 13 -1.74 -16.82 -1.36
N ASN A 14 -2.43 -16.94 -0.23
CA ASN A 14 -3.63 -16.15 0.09
C ASN A 14 -3.33 -14.66 0.10
N ALA A 15 -2.23 -14.25 0.73
CA ALA A 15 -1.84 -12.86 0.77
C ALA A 15 -1.41 -12.32 -0.61
N THR A 16 -0.95 -13.17 -1.52
CA THR A 16 -0.72 -12.79 -2.93
C THR A 16 -2.04 -12.57 -3.69
N LEU A 17 -3.05 -13.42 -3.44
CA LEU A 17 -4.39 -13.23 -4.00
C LEU A 17 -5.03 -11.93 -3.49
N GLU A 18 -4.87 -11.61 -2.21
CA GLU A 18 -5.34 -10.35 -1.62
C GLU A 18 -4.69 -9.13 -2.27
N ILE A 19 -3.36 -9.13 -2.44
CA ILE A 19 -2.66 -8.04 -3.16
C ILE A 19 -3.26 -7.86 -4.57
N ARG A 20 -3.50 -8.95 -5.31
CA ARG A 20 -4.11 -8.86 -6.64
C ARG A 20 -5.51 -8.25 -6.61
N LYS A 21 -6.34 -8.64 -5.64
CA LYS A 21 -7.69 -8.06 -5.45
C LYS A 21 -7.62 -6.57 -5.17
N ILE A 22 -6.73 -6.14 -4.27
CA ILE A 22 -6.53 -4.71 -3.97
C ILE A 22 -6.06 -3.95 -5.21
N LEU A 23 -5.08 -4.47 -5.95
CA LEU A 23 -4.59 -3.83 -7.16
C LEU A 23 -5.71 -3.65 -8.20
N MET A 24 -6.53 -4.69 -8.44
CA MET A 24 -7.66 -4.57 -9.37
C MET A 24 -8.72 -3.56 -8.88
N SER A 25 -9.03 -3.58 -7.57
CA SER A 25 -9.97 -2.61 -6.98
C SER A 25 -9.44 -1.18 -7.09
N LEU A 26 -8.14 -0.98 -6.92
CA LEU A 26 -7.49 0.32 -7.06
C LEU A 26 -7.52 0.79 -8.52
N SER A 27 -7.18 -0.08 -9.47
CA SER A 27 -7.22 0.24 -10.90
C SER A 27 -8.63 0.62 -11.36
N THR A 28 -9.66 -0.12 -10.92
CA THR A 28 -11.05 0.20 -11.24
C THR A 28 -11.52 1.50 -10.60
N GLY A 29 -11.15 1.76 -9.34
CA GLY A 29 -11.42 3.03 -8.68
C GLY A 29 -10.76 4.22 -9.39
N ILE A 30 -9.50 4.10 -9.79
CA ILE A 30 -8.79 5.15 -10.54
C ILE A 30 -9.46 5.40 -11.90
N LEU A 31 -9.86 4.35 -12.62
CA LEU A 31 -10.60 4.49 -13.88
C LEU A 31 -11.93 5.24 -13.68
N ALA A 32 -12.67 4.93 -12.61
CA ALA A 32 -13.91 5.63 -12.29
C ALA A 32 -13.68 7.11 -11.99
N VAL A 33 -12.62 7.45 -11.24
CA VAL A 33 -12.23 8.84 -10.97
C VAL A 33 -11.89 9.57 -12.27
N TYR A 34 -11.11 8.96 -13.16
CA TYR A 34 -10.81 9.58 -14.45
C TYR A 34 -12.05 9.79 -15.30
N PHE A 35 -12.93 8.80 -15.37
CA PHE A 35 -14.19 8.92 -16.11
C PHE A 35 -15.06 10.06 -15.55
N PHE A 36 -15.20 10.14 -14.23
CA PHE A 36 -15.95 11.20 -13.57
C PHE A 36 -15.35 12.59 -13.79
N SER A 37 -14.03 12.71 -13.65
CA SER A 37 -13.29 13.96 -13.85
C SER A 37 -13.41 14.48 -15.29
N LEU A 38 -13.42 13.58 -16.28
CA LEU A 38 -13.57 13.95 -17.69
C LEU A 38 -15.02 14.31 -18.08
N THR A 39 -16.01 13.85 -17.32
CA THR A 39 -17.43 14.03 -17.65
C THR A 39 -18.12 15.13 -16.86
N GLN A 40 -17.53 15.61 -15.76
CA GLN A 40 -18.11 16.67 -14.94
C GLN A 40 -17.49 18.05 -15.17
N GLU A 41 -18.35 19.05 -15.39
CA GLU A 41 -17.97 20.45 -15.29
C GLU A 41 -17.88 20.87 -13.82
N ILE A 42 -16.69 21.25 -13.36
CA ILE A 42 -16.48 21.74 -11.98
C ILE A 42 -16.95 23.19 -11.88
N LYS A 43 -18.15 23.41 -11.30
CA LYS A 43 -18.70 24.74 -10.99
C LYS A 43 -18.90 24.88 -9.47
N PRO A 44 -18.37 25.93 -8.81
CA PRO A 44 -17.48 26.98 -9.33
C PRO A 44 -16.08 26.44 -9.69
N PRO A 45 -15.34 27.09 -10.60
CA PRO A 45 -14.00 26.65 -10.99
C PRO A 45 -13.07 26.65 -9.77
N LEU A 46 -12.14 25.68 -9.71
CA LEU A 46 -11.16 25.58 -8.63
C LEU A 46 -10.20 26.77 -8.64
N ASN A 47 -10.01 27.39 -7.49
CA ASN A 47 -9.00 28.42 -7.28
C ASN A 47 -7.59 27.80 -7.36
N ILE A 48 -6.55 28.61 -7.64
CA ILE A 48 -5.16 28.16 -7.76
C ILE A 48 -4.69 27.49 -6.46
N ALA A 49 -5.04 28.05 -5.30
CA ALA A 49 -4.71 27.45 -4.00
C ALA A 49 -5.35 26.07 -3.82
N GLU A 50 -6.62 25.92 -4.18
CA GLU A 50 -7.34 24.64 -4.13
C GLU A 50 -6.71 23.59 -5.05
N LYS A 51 -6.28 23.99 -6.26
CA LYS A 51 -5.57 23.11 -7.20
C LYS A 51 -4.24 22.62 -6.63
N ILE A 52 -3.46 23.49 -6.00
CA ILE A 52 -2.18 23.13 -5.39
C ILE A 52 -2.40 22.15 -4.24
N ILE A 53 -3.34 22.45 -3.33
CA ILE A 53 -3.68 21.58 -2.20
C ILE A 53 -4.12 20.21 -2.69
N LEU A 54 -5.02 20.16 -3.68
CA LEU A 54 -5.52 18.92 -4.25
C LEU A 54 -4.41 18.10 -4.93
N THR A 55 -3.49 18.77 -5.63
CA THR A 55 -2.33 18.11 -6.26
C THR A 55 -1.39 17.50 -5.22
N ILE A 56 -1.04 18.26 -4.16
CA ILE A 56 -0.23 17.75 -3.05
C ILE A 56 -0.91 16.55 -2.39
N ASN A 57 -2.23 16.64 -2.20
CA ASN A 57 -3.00 15.59 -1.57
C ASN A 57 -3.02 14.29 -2.39
N ILE A 58 -3.19 14.38 -3.71
CA ILE A 58 -3.09 13.24 -4.63
C ILE A 58 -1.70 12.59 -4.51
N ILE A 59 -0.63 13.38 -4.48
CA ILE A 59 0.73 12.88 -4.35
C ILE A 59 0.92 12.14 -3.02
N LEU A 60 0.47 12.72 -1.91
CA LEU A 60 0.56 12.11 -0.58
C LEU A 60 -0.21 10.78 -0.50
N PHE A 61 -1.45 10.74 -0.97
CA PHE A 61 -2.22 9.50 -0.98
C PHE A 61 -1.61 8.46 -1.91
N SER A 62 -1.08 8.87 -3.07
CA SER A 62 -0.38 7.95 -3.98
C SER A 62 0.84 7.32 -3.31
N PHE A 63 1.66 8.11 -2.61
CA PHE A 63 2.78 7.58 -1.84
C PHE A 63 2.33 6.65 -0.72
N SER A 64 1.30 7.03 0.03
CA SER A 64 0.72 6.18 1.06
C SER A 64 0.30 4.82 0.48
N ILE A 65 -0.45 4.79 -0.61
CA ILE A 65 -0.86 3.55 -1.27
C ILE A 65 0.35 2.71 -1.70
N LEU A 66 1.37 3.33 -2.30
CA LEU A 66 2.60 2.63 -2.71
C LEU A 66 3.33 1.99 -1.52
N PHE A 67 3.47 2.71 -0.41
CA PHE A 67 4.10 2.18 0.79
C PHE A 67 3.25 1.09 1.45
N GLY A 68 1.92 1.21 1.45
CA GLY A 68 1.01 0.16 1.91
C GLY A 68 1.16 -1.13 1.09
N LEU A 69 1.23 -1.02 -0.24
CA LEU A 69 1.48 -2.15 -1.14
C LEU A 69 2.87 -2.78 -0.91
N LEU A 70 3.91 -1.96 -0.74
CA LEU A 70 5.26 -2.43 -0.42
C LEU A 70 5.32 -3.15 0.93
N ALA A 71 4.58 -2.66 1.92
CA ALA A 71 4.47 -3.28 3.22
C ALA A 71 3.82 -4.67 3.10
N TRP A 72 2.72 -4.77 2.37
CA TRP A 72 2.04 -6.04 2.10
C TRP A 72 2.91 -7.01 1.31
N PHE A 73 3.58 -6.54 0.25
CA PHE A 73 4.50 -7.37 -0.54
C PHE A 73 5.66 -7.90 0.32
N SER A 74 6.20 -7.07 1.20
CA SER A 74 7.27 -7.46 2.13
C SER A 74 6.82 -8.54 3.11
N ASP A 75 5.58 -8.48 3.57
CA ASP A 75 5.02 -9.50 4.46
C ASP A 75 4.83 -10.85 3.74
N ASN A 76 4.38 -10.84 2.48
CA ASN A 76 4.31 -12.04 1.65
C ASN A 76 5.68 -12.70 1.47
N LYS A 77 6.70 -11.90 1.16
CA LYS A 77 8.07 -12.41 1.03
C LYS A 77 8.57 -12.98 2.35
N ARG A 78 8.27 -12.35 3.47
CA ARG A 78 8.64 -12.84 4.80
C ARG A 78 8.03 -14.21 5.09
N PHE A 79 6.74 -14.43 4.81
CA PHE A 79 6.11 -15.75 4.98
C PHE A 79 6.69 -16.80 4.05
N PHE A 80 6.96 -16.44 2.79
CA PHE A 80 7.60 -17.35 1.84
C PHE A 80 8.99 -17.81 2.30
N TYR A 81 9.83 -16.90 2.77
CA TYR A 81 11.15 -17.27 3.29
C TYR A 81 11.07 -18.05 4.60
N LYS A 82 10.06 -17.80 5.42
CA LYS A 82 9.81 -18.59 6.64
C LYS A 82 9.36 -20.02 6.31
N ALA A 83 8.55 -20.22 5.26
CA ALA A 83 8.19 -21.55 4.78
C ALA A 83 9.44 -22.32 4.30
N LYS A 84 10.26 -21.68 3.46
CA LYS A 84 11.54 -22.26 3.00
C LYS A 84 12.53 -22.57 4.12
N GLU A 85 12.54 -21.76 5.18
CA GLU A 85 13.34 -22.02 6.39
C GLU A 85 12.91 -23.31 7.10
N LEU A 86 11.62 -23.63 7.09
CA LEU A 86 11.07 -24.86 7.69
C LEU A 86 11.29 -26.08 6.79
N ASP A 87 11.23 -25.92 5.47
CA ASP A 87 11.47 -27.00 4.50
C ASP A 87 12.95 -27.42 4.42
N ASN A 88 13.88 -26.46 4.51
CA ASN A 88 15.31 -26.69 4.29
C ASN A 88 16.16 -26.30 5.50
N LEU A 89 16.25 -27.22 6.47
CA LEU A 89 17.01 -27.02 7.72
C LEU A 89 18.52 -26.78 7.49
N ASN A 90 19.09 -27.30 6.41
CA ASN A 90 20.52 -27.17 6.10
C ASN A 90 20.93 -25.76 5.64
N GLU A 91 19.99 -24.96 5.11
CA GLU A 91 20.24 -23.60 4.62
C GLU A 91 19.56 -22.52 5.48
N LYS A 92 19.19 -22.87 6.72
CA LYS A 92 18.40 -22.03 7.63
C LYS A 92 18.93 -20.60 7.80
N GLU A 93 20.26 -20.45 7.89
CA GLU A 93 20.90 -19.14 8.11
C GLU A 93 20.68 -18.18 6.93
N LYS A 94 20.71 -18.71 5.69
CA LYS A 94 20.48 -17.94 4.46
C LYS A 94 19.06 -17.39 4.40
N TYR A 95 18.07 -18.24 4.71
CA TYR A 95 16.65 -17.85 4.70
C TYR A 95 16.30 -16.92 5.86
N THR A 96 16.95 -17.08 7.02
CA THR A 96 16.80 -16.17 8.17
C THR A 96 17.27 -14.75 7.83
N LYS A 97 18.45 -14.60 7.22
CA LYS A 97 18.97 -13.28 6.78
C LYS A 97 18.04 -12.62 5.76
N ALA A 98 17.49 -13.39 4.82
CA ALA A 98 16.52 -12.89 3.85
C ALA A 98 15.22 -12.42 4.52
N LYS A 99 14.67 -13.21 5.45
CA LYS A 99 13.48 -12.87 6.25
C LYS A 99 13.67 -11.57 7.03
N ASP A 100 14.82 -11.37 7.66
CA ASP A 100 15.12 -10.15 8.43
C ASP A 100 15.26 -8.91 7.55
N ARG A 101 15.72 -9.06 6.31
CA ARG A 101 15.72 -7.98 5.32
C ARG A 101 14.29 -7.53 5.00
N TRP A 102 13.39 -8.47 4.73
CA TRP A 102 11.99 -8.16 4.44
C TRP A 102 11.22 -7.62 5.65
N TYR A 103 11.57 -8.07 6.86
CA TYR A 103 11.04 -7.49 8.10
C TYR A 103 11.43 -6.02 8.26
N ARG A 104 12.69 -5.67 7.98
CA ARG A 104 13.15 -4.27 7.98
C ARG A 104 12.44 -3.43 6.92
N MET A 105 12.29 -3.96 5.70
CA MET A 105 11.54 -3.27 4.64
C MET A 105 10.09 -3.04 5.04
N ARG A 106 9.41 -4.04 5.62
CA ARG A 106 8.04 -3.90 6.15
C ARG A 106 7.95 -2.74 7.15
N ARG A 107 8.83 -2.73 8.15
CA ARG A 107 8.83 -1.70 9.20
C ARG A 107 9.04 -0.30 8.62
N LEU A 108 9.95 -0.15 7.66
CA LEU A 108 10.18 1.12 6.98
C LEU A 108 8.97 1.54 6.15
N SER A 109 8.37 0.61 5.41
CA SER A 109 7.16 0.87 4.62
C SER A 109 5.97 1.26 5.49
N ASP A 110 5.78 0.63 6.66
CA ASP A 110 4.71 1.01 7.59
C ASP A 110 4.93 2.43 8.14
N ILE A 111 6.16 2.79 8.52
CA ILE A 111 6.47 4.15 8.98
C ILE A 111 6.23 5.17 7.86
N LEU A 112 6.73 4.88 6.66
CA LEU A 112 6.56 5.75 5.48
C LEU A 112 5.12 5.77 4.96
N PHE A 113 4.27 4.84 5.34
CA PHE A 113 2.84 4.85 5.06
C PHE A 113 2.10 5.88 5.93
N TYR A 114 2.37 5.88 7.25
CA TYR A 114 1.60 6.69 8.20
C TYR A 114 1.81 8.20 8.02
N PHE A 115 3.04 8.64 7.77
CA PHE A 115 3.35 10.07 7.59
C PHE A 115 2.55 10.74 6.45
N PRO A 116 2.62 10.27 5.18
CA PRO A 116 1.87 10.86 4.09
C PRO A 116 0.37 10.62 4.22
N PHE A 117 -0.07 9.52 4.83
CA PHE A 117 -1.49 9.27 5.09
C PHE A 117 -2.08 10.32 6.05
N ALA A 118 -1.45 10.54 7.20
CA ALA A 118 -1.89 11.52 8.17
C ALA A 118 -1.85 12.95 7.59
N ALA A 119 -0.78 13.29 6.86
CA ALA A 119 -0.69 14.56 6.16
C ALA A 119 -1.82 14.73 5.13
N GLY A 120 -2.10 13.70 4.31
CA GLY A 120 -3.18 13.71 3.33
C GLY A 120 -4.55 13.95 3.94
N ILE A 121 -4.84 13.34 5.10
CA ILE A 121 -6.10 13.60 5.85
C ILE A 121 -6.21 15.07 6.26
N ILE A 122 -5.13 15.66 6.78
CA ILE A 122 -5.12 17.07 7.20
C ILE A 122 -5.34 17.98 5.98
N PHE A 123 -4.65 17.73 4.86
CA PHE A 123 -4.85 18.49 3.63
C PHE A 123 -6.27 18.32 3.04
N SER A 124 -6.86 17.13 3.13
CA SER A 124 -8.26 16.90 2.77
C SER A 124 -9.22 17.73 3.61
N ALA A 125 -9.01 17.78 4.93
CA ALA A 125 -9.84 18.58 5.83
C ALA A 125 -9.74 20.09 5.50
N ILE A 126 -8.51 20.59 5.27
CA ILE A 126 -8.28 21.98 4.87
C ILE A 126 -8.97 22.29 3.53
N PHE A 127 -8.84 21.40 2.54
CA PHE A 127 -9.51 21.55 1.25
C PHE A 127 -11.03 21.63 1.38
N LEU A 128 -11.64 20.76 2.19
CA LEU A 128 -13.09 20.79 2.43
C LEU A 128 -13.54 22.09 3.08
N ILE A 129 -12.80 22.59 4.08
CA ILE A 129 -13.10 23.87 4.73
C ILE A 129 -13.04 25.02 3.73
N LEU A 130 -11.98 25.08 2.91
CA LEU A 130 -11.81 26.12 1.89
C LEU A 130 -12.86 26.10 0.79
N ARG A 131 -13.46 24.93 0.53
CA ARG A 131 -14.48 24.77 -0.52
C ARG A 131 -15.89 25.08 -0.03
N ILE A 132 -16.14 24.89 1.27
CA ILE A 132 -17.44 25.14 1.91
C ILE A 132 -17.58 26.61 2.29
N ILE A 133 -16.49 27.26 2.74
CA ILE A 133 -16.43 28.69 3.06
C ILE A 133 -16.31 29.50 1.77
#